data_AF-A0A1H8VMN5-F1
#
_entry.id   AF-A0A1H8VMN5-F1
#
_cell.length_a   1.000
_cell.length_b   1.000
_cell.length_c   1.000
_cell.angle_alpha   90.00
_cell.angle_beta   90.00
_cell.angle_gamma   90.00
#
_symmetry.space_group_name_H-M   'P 1'
#
loop_
_entity.id
_entity.type
_entity.pdbx_description
1 polymer ?
#
loop_
_entity_poly.entity_id
_entity_poly.type
_entity_poly.pdbx_seq_one_letter_code
_entity_poly.pdbx_strand_id
1 'polypeptide(L)'
;MSREALLESLSAVMDNEADEFETRRVIAEVSKDPELRATWSRYAMVSAVIRGEPMMPNLDIAKGVTTTLERDEVAAAPAAPVAAQVSKGRWSSLGRVAVAASVTFAVLAGVRMYNQSDVSTQGLAQQAPSQLTVPQPARSPAVLASFSEESTKANAEAKANQPAVGEKQDAPAQR
;
A
#
# COMPACT_ATOMS: atom_id res chain seq x y z
N MET A 1 12.74 -7.09 22.09
CA MET A 1 13.79 -6.54 21.19
C MET A 1 14.80 -5.80 22.04
N SER A 2 16.06 -5.74 21.62
CA SER A 2 16.98 -4.78 22.22
C SER A 2 16.52 -3.36 21.87
N ARG A 3 16.99 -2.36 22.63
CA ARG A 3 16.63 -0.97 22.40
C ARG A 3 17.12 -0.50 21.02
N GLU A 4 18.27 -0.99 20.56
CA GLU A 4 18.80 -0.64 19.25
C GLU A 4 17.88 -1.13 18.12
N ALA A 5 17.42 -2.38 18.19
CA ALA A 5 16.51 -2.93 17.18
C ALA A 5 15.17 -2.17 17.09
N LEU A 6 14.72 -1.61 18.22
CA LEU A 6 13.52 -0.76 18.24
C LEU A 6 13.76 0.61 17.59
N LEU A 7 14.95 1.19 17.75
CA LEU A 7 15.33 2.45 17.13
C LEU A 7 15.56 2.29 15.61
N GLU A 8 16.13 1.17 15.20
CA GLU A 8 16.31 0.81 13.79
C GLU A 8 14.94 0.63 13.10
N SER A 9 14.06 -0.16 13.69
CA SER A 9 12.69 -0.32 13.17
C SER A 9 11.90 0.99 13.20
N LEU A 10 12.11 1.87 14.18
CA LEU A 10 11.53 3.22 14.18
C LEU A 10 12.00 4.05 12.98
N SER A 11 13.29 4.00 12.63
CA SER A 11 13.81 4.68 11.43
C SER A 11 13.18 4.09 10.17
N ALA A 12 13.12 2.76 10.05
CA ALA A 12 12.50 2.08 8.93
C ALA A 12 11.02 2.45 8.77
N VAL A 13 10.27 2.61 9.87
CA VAL A 13 8.88 3.09 9.83
C VAL A 13 8.80 4.51 9.26
N MET A 14 9.71 5.40 9.65
CA MET A 14 9.73 6.77 9.15
C MET A 14 10.04 6.87 7.65
N ASP A 15 10.89 5.98 7.16
CA ASP A 15 11.29 5.91 5.74
C ASP A 15 10.38 5.01 4.90
N ASN A 16 9.30 4.47 5.50
CA ASN A 16 8.34 3.55 4.86
C ASN A 16 8.99 2.24 4.35
N GLU A 17 10.03 1.77 5.05
CA GLU A 17 10.75 0.52 4.78
C GLU A 17 10.44 -0.60 5.77
N ALA A 18 9.70 -0.31 6.86
CA ALA A 18 9.33 -1.32 7.85
C ALA A 18 8.19 -2.23 7.37
N ASP A 19 8.28 -3.51 7.72
CA ASP A 19 7.20 -4.48 7.50
C ASP A 19 5.96 -4.12 8.33
N GLU A 20 4.78 -4.62 7.92
CA GLU A 20 3.52 -4.29 8.58
C GLU A 20 3.48 -4.73 10.06
N PHE A 21 4.03 -5.91 10.36
CA PHE A 21 4.09 -6.40 11.75
C PHE A 21 5.02 -5.54 12.61
N GLU A 22 6.16 -5.13 12.05
CA GLU A 22 7.12 -4.27 12.75
C GLU A 22 6.55 -2.88 12.98
N THR A 23 5.88 -2.31 11.97
CA THR A 23 5.17 -1.04 12.07
C THR A 23 4.15 -1.07 13.20
N ARG A 24 3.28 -2.09 13.25
CA ARG A 24 2.28 -2.24 14.33
C ARG A 24 2.94 -2.35 15.70
N ARG A 25 4.04 -3.10 15.81
CA ARG A 25 4.77 -3.29 17.06
C ARG A 25 5.44 -1.98 17.52
N VAL A 26 6.13 -1.28 16.62
CA VAL A 26 6.79 0.00 16.90
C VAL A 26 5.78 1.04 17.36
N ILE A 27 4.65 1.19 16.66
CA ILE A 27 3.58 2.13 17.04
C ILE A 27 3.01 1.81 18.42
N ALA A 28 2.82 0.53 18.73
CA ALA A 28 2.33 0.09 20.04
C ALA A 28 3.33 0.42 21.17
N GLU A 29 4.63 0.36 20.88
CA GLU A 29 5.69 0.66 21.86
C GLU A 29 5.88 2.17 22.06
N VAL A 30 5.87 2.96 20.98
CA VAL A 30 5.92 4.44 21.02
C VAL A 30 4.77 5.02 21.85
N SER A 31 3.60 4.41 21.78
CA SER A 31 2.44 4.84 22.56
C SER A 31 2.69 4.72 24.07
N LYS A 32 3.53 3.78 24.51
CA LYS A 32 3.81 3.49 25.92
C LYS A 32 5.07 4.20 26.45
N ASP A 33 6.07 4.40 25.59
CA ASP A 33 7.38 4.94 25.97
C ASP A 33 7.54 6.43 25.54
N PRO A 34 7.56 7.38 26.51
CA PRO A 34 7.81 8.78 26.22
C PRO A 34 9.19 9.09 25.63
N GLU A 35 10.25 8.34 25.99
CA GLU A 35 11.59 8.57 25.46
C GLU A 35 11.69 8.16 23.98
N LEU A 36 11.03 7.06 23.62
CA LEU A 36 10.97 6.61 22.24
C LEU A 36 10.21 7.63 21.36
N ARG A 37 9.10 8.16 21.87
CA ARG A 37 8.35 9.24 21.21
C ARG A 37 9.18 10.51 21.04
N ALA A 38 9.97 10.89 22.04
CA ALA A 38 10.90 12.00 21.93
C ALA A 38 11.98 11.75 20.87
N THR A 39 12.42 10.50 20.71
CA THR A 39 13.38 10.11 19.66
C THR A 39 12.78 10.23 18.27
N TRP A 40 11.56 9.74 18.07
CA TRP A 40 10.82 9.94 16.82
C TRP A 40 10.68 11.43 16.48
N SER A 41 10.26 12.25 17.45
CA SER A 41 10.16 13.71 17.25
C SER A 41 11.49 14.33 16.80
N ARG A 42 12.62 13.94 17.40
CA ARG A 42 13.96 14.39 16.96
C ARG A 42 14.29 13.95 15.55
N TYR A 43 14.03 12.71 15.19
CA TYR A 43 14.28 12.22 13.82
C TYR A 43 13.43 12.98 12.80
N ALA A 44 12.17 13.28 13.13
CA ALA A 44 11.28 14.05 12.26
C ALA A 44 11.81 15.48 12.08
N MET A 45 12.29 16.11 13.15
CA MET A 45 12.94 17.42 13.07
C MET A 45 14.20 17.41 12.20
N VAL A 46 15.09 16.42 12.38
CA VAL A 46 16.30 16.28 11.56
C VAL A 46 15.93 16.09 10.08
N SER A 47 14.94 15.25 9.79
CA SER A 47 14.42 15.04 8.43
C SER A 47 13.90 16.34 7.79
N ALA A 48 13.13 17.13 8.56
CA ALA A 48 12.62 18.43 8.12
C ALA A 48 13.76 19.42 7.81
N VAL A 49 14.79 19.49 8.67
CA VAL A 49 16.00 20.31 8.44
C VAL A 49 16.66 19.93 7.12
N ILE A 50 16.89 18.63 6.90
CA ILE A 50 17.58 18.13 5.70
C ILE A 50 16.78 18.44 4.43
N ARG A 51 15.45 18.35 4.49
CA ARG A 51 14.55 18.69 3.37
C ARG A 51 14.36 20.20 3.17
N GLY A 52 14.89 21.03 4.07
CA GLY A 52 14.70 22.49 4.03
C GLY A 52 13.28 22.94 4.38
N GLU A 53 12.55 22.13 5.15
CA GLU A 53 11.18 22.45 5.57
C GLU A 53 11.18 23.53 6.68
N PRO A 54 10.21 24.46 6.69
CA PRO A 54 10.09 25.45 7.74
C PRO A 54 9.73 24.79 9.08
N MET A 55 10.54 25.06 10.12
CA MET A 55 10.44 24.41 11.42
C MET A 55 10.34 25.41 12.57
N MET A 56 9.51 25.08 13.56
CA MET A 56 9.36 25.83 14.81
C MET A 56 9.82 24.95 15.98
N PRO A 57 11.10 25.01 16.39
CA PRO A 57 11.70 24.03 17.29
C PRO A 57 11.11 24.00 18.71
N ASN A 58 10.47 25.07 19.15
CA ASN A 58 9.90 25.18 20.51
C ASN A 58 8.38 24.95 20.55
N LEU A 59 7.77 24.52 19.44
CA LEU A 59 6.32 24.37 19.31
C LEU A 59 5.93 22.89 19.25
N ASP A 60 5.31 22.39 20.33
CA ASP A 60 4.77 21.02 20.38
C ASP A 60 3.26 21.03 20.04
N ILE A 61 2.96 20.89 18.75
CA ILE A 61 1.58 20.74 18.27
C ILE A 61 1.04 19.34 18.57
N ALA A 62 1.91 18.32 18.56
CA ALA A 62 1.50 16.92 18.70
C ALA A 62 0.77 16.68 20.02
N LYS A 63 1.30 17.20 21.13
CA LYS A 63 0.66 17.09 22.46
C LYS A 63 -0.70 17.77 22.53
N GLY A 64 -0.84 18.94 21.89
CA GLY A 64 -2.12 19.65 21.81
C GLY A 64 -3.16 18.86 21.04
N VAL A 65 -2.76 18.29 19.90
CA VAL A 65 -3.62 17.45 19.06
C VAL A 65 -4.02 16.17 19.78
N THR A 66 -3.08 15.44 20.41
CA THR A 66 -3.41 14.20 21.15
C THR A 66 -4.36 14.48 22.30
N THR A 67 -4.17 15.57 23.05
CA THR A 67 -5.07 15.95 24.14
C THR A 67 -6.49 16.23 23.63
N THR A 68 -6.62 16.89 22.48
CA THR A 68 -7.94 17.15 21.87
C THR A 68 -8.57 15.85 21.35
N LEU A 69 -7.79 14.99 20.69
CA LEU A 69 -8.26 13.70 20.19
C LEU A 69 -8.72 12.78 21.32
N GLU A 70 -7.99 12.70 22.43
CA GLU A 70 -8.39 11.92 23.61
C GLU A 70 -9.71 12.42 24.21
N ARG A 71 -9.94 13.75 24.21
CA ARG A 71 -11.22 14.33 24.65
C ARG A 71 -12.36 14.00 23.69
N ASP A 72 -12.11 14.06 22.40
CA ASP A 72 -13.10 13.73 21.37
C ASP A 72 -13.39 12.22 21.32
N GLU A 73 -12.41 11.35 21.58
CA GLU A 73 -12.58 9.89 21.62
C GLU A 73 -13.43 9.47 22.83
N VAL A 74 -13.28 10.15 23.97
CA VAL A 74 -14.20 10.01 25.12
C VAL A 74 -15.61 10.51 24.78
N ALA A 75 -15.74 11.49 23.89
CA ALA A 75 -17.05 11.93 23.36
C ALA A 75 -17.58 11.02 22.23
N ALA A 76 -16.73 10.18 21.63
CA ALA A 76 -17.00 9.32 20.48
C ALA A 76 -17.18 7.83 20.83
N ALA A 77 -17.56 7.51 22.08
CA ALA A 77 -18.31 6.28 22.34
C ALA A 77 -19.51 6.23 21.37
N PRO A 78 -19.79 5.06 20.78
CA PRO A 78 -20.05 4.89 19.34
C PRO A 78 -20.82 6.06 18.75
N ALA A 79 -20.18 6.78 17.82
CA ALA A 79 -20.72 7.85 16.99
C ALA A 79 -22.25 7.89 16.94
N ALA A 80 -22.86 8.55 17.92
CA ALA A 80 -24.07 9.26 17.66
C ALA A 80 -23.65 10.31 16.62
N PRO A 81 -24.27 10.35 15.43
CA PRO A 81 -23.95 11.40 14.47
C PRO A 81 -24.08 12.73 15.20
N VAL A 82 -23.20 13.68 14.87
CA VAL A 82 -23.24 15.07 15.32
C VAL A 82 -24.55 15.72 14.86
N ALA A 83 -25.66 15.24 15.42
CA ALA A 83 -26.93 15.89 15.41
C ALA A 83 -26.72 17.07 16.35
N ALA A 84 -26.46 18.23 15.74
CA ALA A 84 -26.86 19.50 16.34
C ALA A 84 -28.15 19.24 17.12
N GLN A 85 -28.16 19.58 18.40
CA GLN A 85 -29.24 19.27 19.35
C GLN A 85 -30.53 19.97 18.91
N VAL A 86 -31.19 19.47 17.88
CA VAL A 86 -32.50 19.90 17.45
C VAL A 86 -33.45 18.95 18.17
N SER A 87 -34.12 19.52 19.17
CA SER A 87 -35.19 18.95 19.98
C SER A 87 -35.86 17.71 19.35
N LYS A 88 -35.85 16.58 20.07
CA LYS A 88 -36.57 15.35 19.74
C LYS A 88 -38.08 15.61 19.62
N GLY A 89 -38.50 16.06 18.45
CA GLY A 89 -39.89 16.01 18.00
C GLY A 89 -40.10 14.79 17.13
N ARG A 90 -41.37 14.38 16.96
CA ARG A 90 -41.85 13.26 16.12
C ARG A 90 -41.48 13.37 14.62
N TRP A 91 -40.62 14.31 14.24
CA TRP A 91 -40.16 14.62 12.87
C TRP A 91 -38.70 14.18 12.60
N SER A 92 -37.99 13.62 13.58
CA SER A 92 -36.59 13.17 13.37
C SER A 92 -36.46 12.03 12.35
N SER A 93 -37.53 11.28 12.09
CA SER A 93 -37.58 10.24 11.06
C SER A 93 -37.56 10.82 9.63
N LEU A 94 -38.21 11.97 9.39
CA LEU A 94 -38.18 12.63 8.08
C LEU A 94 -36.80 13.21 7.75
N GLY A 95 -36.04 13.66 8.77
CA GLY A 95 -34.69 14.21 8.56
C GLY A 95 -33.72 13.18 7.98
N ARG A 96 -33.80 11.92 8.42
CA ARG A 96 -32.97 10.83 7.87
C ARG A 96 -33.33 10.48 6.43
N VAL A 97 -34.62 10.50 6.10
CA VAL A 97 -35.09 10.32 4.72
C VAL A 97 -34.63 11.48 3.84
N ALA A 98 -34.68 12.72 4.34
CA ALA A 98 -34.25 13.89 3.59
C ALA A 98 -32.76 13.85 3.24
N VAL A 99 -31.89 13.46 4.18
CA VAL A 99 -30.43 13.34 3.91
C VAL A 99 -30.15 12.25 2.87
N ALA A 100 -30.71 11.04 3.04
CA ALA A 100 -30.53 9.97 2.08
C ALA A 100 -31.07 10.34 0.69
N ALA A 101 -32.27 10.93 0.63
CA ALA A 101 -32.88 11.39 -0.61
C ALA A 101 -32.05 12.49 -1.29
N SER A 102 -31.45 13.40 -0.52
CA SER A 102 -30.62 14.48 -1.06
C SER A 102 -29.32 13.96 -1.67
N VAL A 103 -28.68 12.96 -1.06
CA VAL A 103 -27.48 12.33 -1.62
C VAL A 103 -27.83 11.58 -2.91
N THR A 104 -28.91 10.79 -2.92
CA THR A 104 -29.36 10.10 -4.14
C THR A 104 -29.75 11.09 -5.25
N PHE A 105 -30.45 12.17 -4.91
CA PHE A 105 -30.81 13.22 -5.87
C PHE A 105 -29.58 13.94 -6.43
N ALA A 106 -28.61 14.30 -5.58
CA ALA A 106 -27.37 14.95 -6.01
C ALA A 106 -26.55 14.05 -6.94
N VAL A 107 -26.46 12.75 -6.67
CA VAL A 107 -25.79 11.77 -7.55
C VAL A 107 -26.51 11.66 -8.90
N LEU A 108 -27.84 11.54 -8.91
CA LEU A 108 -28.62 11.42 -10.14
C LEU A 108 -28.57 12.70 -10.98
N ALA A 109 -28.67 13.87 -10.36
CA ALA A 109 -28.55 15.17 -11.02
C ALA A 109 -27.13 15.41 -11.57
N GLY A 110 -26.10 15.04 -10.80
CA GLY A 110 -24.70 15.14 -11.22
C GLY A 110 -24.39 14.32 -12.48
N VAL A 111 -24.88 13.07 -12.55
CA VAL A 111 -24.67 12.21 -13.74
C VAL A 111 -25.37 12.77 -14.98
N ARG A 112 -26.57 13.35 -14.84
CA ARG A 112 -27.33 13.99 -15.94
C ARG A 112 -26.70 15.28 -16.44
N MET A 113 -26.06 16.03 -15.54
CA MET A 113 -25.29 17.24 -15.88
C MET A 113 -24.00 16.85 -16.60
N TYR A 114 -23.25 15.88 -16.06
CA TYR A 114 -22.01 15.37 -16.65
C TYR A 114 -22.20 14.87 -18.09
N ASN A 115 -23.27 14.09 -18.34
CA ASN A 115 -23.57 13.59 -19.67
C ASN A 115 -24.04 14.68 -20.66
N GLN A 116 -24.72 15.73 -20.18
CA GLN A 116 -25.11 16.88 -21.02
C GLN A 116 -23.92 17.77 -21.40
N SER A 117 -22.90 17.89 -20.53
CA SER A 117 -21.65 18.57 -20.86
C SER A 117 -20.90 17.87 -22.00
N ASP A 118 -20.86 16.54 -22.02
CA ASP A 118 -20.27 15.79 -23.14
C ASP A 118 -21.05 15.98 -24.46
N VAL A 119 -22.38 15.89 -24.43
CA VAL A 119 -23.23 16.04 -25.63
C VAL A 119 -23.14 17.46 -26.22
N SER A 120 -22.92 18.49 -25.39
CA SER A 120 -22.74 19.87 -25.85
C SER A 120 -21.38 20.09 -26.55
N THR A 121 -20.36 19.27 -26.25
CA THR A 121 -19.04 19.34 -26.90
C THR A 121 -18.97 18.52 -28.19
N GLN A 122 -19.72 17.42 -28.31
CA GLN A 122 -19.75 16.60 -29.54
C GLN A 122 -20.52 17.24 -30.71
N GLY A 123 -21.41 18.20 -30.45
CA GLY A 123 -22.15 18.91 -31.51
C GLY A 123 -21.33 19.90 -32.35
N LEU A 124 -20.11 20.27 -31.92
CA LEU A 124 -19.24 21.20 -32.65
C LEU A 124 -18.15 20.54 -33.51
N ALA A 125 -17.97 19.22 -33.44
CA ALA A 125 -16.81 18.53 -34.02
C ALA A 125 -17.12 17.69 -35.28
N GLN A 126 -18.20 17.98 -36.01
CA GLN A 126 -18.49 17.31 -37.28
C GLN A 126 -18.06 18.19 -38.47
N GLN A 127 -16.77 18.22 -38.81
CA GLN A 127 -16.35 18.61 -40.16
C GLN A 127 -15.04 17.96 -40.62
N ALA A 128 -15.17 17.22 -41.74
CA ALA A 128 -14.21 16.79 -42.75
C ALA A 128 -13.37 15.49 -42.54
N PRO A 129 -13.36 14.58 -43.55
CA PRO A 129 -12.66 13.29 -43.50
C PRO A 129 -11.24 13.38 -44.07
N SER A 130 -10.30 12.58 -43.54
CA SER A 130 -9.02 12.31 -44.19
C SER A 130 -8.54 10.90 -43.81
N GLN A 131 -8.69 9.97 -44.74
CA GLN A 131 -8.08 8.65 -44.70
C GLN A 131 -6.56 8.80 -44.89
N LEU A 132 -5.74 8.11 -44.08
CA LEU A 132 -4.36 7.80 -44.44
C LEU A 132 -3.95 6.42 -43.90
N THR A 133 -3.51 5.59 -44.84
CA THR A 133 -3.09 4.19 -44.76
C THR A 133 -1.92 3.93 -43.79
N VAL A 134 -2.00 2.84 -43.02
CA VAL A 134 -0.94 2.29 -42.17
C VAL A 134 -0.17 1.18 -42.93
N PRO A 135 1.17 1.24 -43.06
CA PRO A 135 1.97 0.06 -43.41
C PRO A 135 2.42 -0.67 -42.13
N GLN A 136 2.04 -1.94 -42.01
CA GLN A 136 2.39 -2.83 -40.89
C GLN A 136 3.48 -3.82 -41.32
N PRO A 137 4.65 -3.89 -40.65
CA PRO A 137 5.56 -5.02 -40.78
C PRO A 137 5.21 -6.15 -39.80
N ALA A 138 5.50 -7.37 -40.27
CA ALA A 138 4.97 -8.65 -39.85
C ALA A 138 5.26 -9.07 -38.39
N ARG A 139 4.26 -9.73 -37.79
CA ARG A 139 4.31 -10.44 -36.51
C ARG A 139 4.91 -11.83 -36.73
N SER A 140 6.07 -12.12 -36.14
CA SER A 140 6.56 -13.49 -35.97
C SER A 140 6.22 -13.95 -34.53
N PRO A 141 5.58 -15.12 -34.33
CA PRO A 141 5.24 -15.58 -32.99
C PRO A 141 6.49 -16.13 -32.27
N ALA A 142 6.94 -15.44 -31.22
CA ALA A 142 7.91 -16.00 -30.29
C ALA A 142 7.23 -17.10 -29.47
N VAL A 143 7.75 -18.32 -29.58
CA VAL A 143 7.30 -19.51 -28.84
C VAL A 143 7.83 -19.42 -27.41
N LEU A 144 6.93 -19.38 -26.42
CA LEU A 144 7.29 -19.54 -25.00
C LEU A 144 7.68 -21.00 -24.73
N ALA A 145 8.94 -21.23 -24.35
CA ALA A 145 9.35 -22.52 -23.78
C ALA A 145 8.91 -22.59 -22.31
N SER A 146 8.02 -23.53 -22.00
CA SER A 146 7.64 -23.88 -20.63
C SER A 146 8.77 -24.67 -19.96
N PHE A 147 9.28 -24.16 -18.84
CA PHE A 147 10.14 -24.90 -17.93
C PHE A 147 9.25 -25.80 -17.06
N SER A 148 9.30 -27.12 -17.27
CA SER A 148 8.71 -28.12 -16.37
C SER A 148 9.73 -28.49 -15.31
N GLU A 149 9.48 -28.10 -14.06
CA GLU A 149 10.12 -28.68 -12.88
C GLU A 149 9.44 -30.02 -12.57
N GLU A 150 9.97 -31.11 -13.11
CA GLU A 150 9.58 -32.46 -12.68
C GLU A 150 10.35 -32.84 -11.41
N SER A 151 9.64 -32.69 -10.28
CA SER A 151 10.07 -33.14 -8.97
C SER A 151 10.11 -34.67 -8.91
N THR A 152 11.32 -35.19 -8.70
CA THR A 152 11.63 -36.31 -7.78
C THR A 152 10.70 -37.52 -7.79
N LYS A 153 11.10 -38.60 -8.48
CA LYS A 153 11.14 -40.01 -8.00
C LYS A 153 11.35 -40.97 -9.17
N ALA A 154 12.59 -41.08 -9.67
CA ALA A 154 12.97 -42.22 -10.53
C ALA A 154 14.49 -42.51 -10.57
N ASN A 155 15.32 -41.84 -9.75
CA ASN A 155 16.75 -42.12 -9.71
C ASN A 155 17.10 -43.03 -8.52
N ALA A 156 16.64 -44.28 -8.60
CA ALA A 156 17.12 -45.39 -7.75
C ALA A 156 17.26 -46.72 -8.52
N GLU A 157 16.79 -46.81 -9.77
CA GLU A 157 16.84 -48.05 -10.55
C GLU A 157 17.35 -47.81 -11.97
N ALA A 158 18.64 -47.50 -12.10
CA ALA A 158 19.36 -47.72 -13.36
C ALA A 158 20.86 -47.72 -13.10
N LYS A 159 21.29 -48.64 -12.24
CA LYS A 159 22.65 -49.18 -12.29
C LYS A 159 22.81 -49.86 -13.65
N ALA A 160 23.20 -49.10 -14.67
CA ALA A 160 23.58 -49.61 -15.97
C ALA A 160 24.72 -48.75 -16.54
N ASN A 161 25.92 -49.33 -16.42
CA ASN A 161 26.78 -49.54 -17.57
C ASN A 161 27.55 -48.34 -18.14
N GLN A 162 28.77 -48.15 -17.61
CA GLN A 162 30.09 -48.03 -18.29
C GLN A 162 30.28 -47.03 -19.45
N PRO A 163 31.48 -46.42 -19.52
CA PRO A 163 32.54 -46.93 -20.43
C PRO A 163 33.93 -46.85 -19.77
N ALA A 164 35.06 -47.32 -20.27
CA ALA A 164 35.53 -48.38 -21.17
C ALA A 164 37.07 -48.36 -21.05
N VAL A 165 37.75 -49.49 -21.32
CA VAL A 165 39.22 -49.63 -21.56
C VAL A 165 40.10 -49.48 -20.30
N GLY A 166 40.95 -50.39 -19.84
CA GLY A 166 41.51 -51.61 -20.43
C GLY A 166 43.02 -51.48 -20.63
N GLU A 167 43.83 -51.60 -19.56
CA GLU A 167 45.24 -52.06 -19.70
C GLU A 167 45.80 -52.60 -18.38
N LYS A 168 46.66 -53.61 -18.54
CA LYS A 168 47.20 -54.54 -17.54
C LYS A 168 48.26 -53.88 -16.66
N GLN A 169 48.57 -54.47 -15.50
CA GLN A 169 49.79 -55.30 -15.33
C GLN A 169 50.30 -55.37 -13.88
N ASP A 170 50.52 -56.62 -13.44
CA ASP A 170 51.45 -57.16 -12.45
C ASP A 170 51.56 -56.60 -11.01
N ALA A 171 51.38 -57.52 -10.05
CA ALA A 171 51.99 -57.48 -8.74
C ALA A 171 53.52 -57.71 -8.87
N PRO A 172 54.36 -57.25 -7.91
CA PRO A 172 54.64 -58.13 -6.78
C PRO A 172 54.92 -57.42 -5.44
N ALA A 173 54.95 -58.25 -4.40
CA ALA A 173 55.50 -57.95 -3.08
C ALA A 173 56.98 -57.52 -3.14
N GLN A 174 57.39 -56.64 -2.20
CA GLN A 174 58.56 -56.77 -1.29
C GLN A 174 58.97 -55.40 -0.75
N ARG A 175 58.83 -55.17 0.57
CA ARG A 175 59.94 -55.17 1.54
C ARG A 175 59.44 -54.98 2.97
#